data_AF-A0A7V6E7V8-F1
#
_entry.id   AF-A0A7V6E7V8-F1
#
_cell.length_a   1.000
_cell.length_b   1.000
_cell.length_c   1.000
_cell.angle_alpha   90.00
_cell.angle_beta   90.00
_cell.angle_gamma   90.00
#
_symmetry.space_group_name_H-M   'P 1'
#
loop_
_entity.id
_entity.type
_entity.pdbx_description
1 polymer ?
#
loop_
_entity_poly.entity_id
_entity_poly.type
_entity_poly.pdbx_seq_one_letter_code
_entity_poly.pdbx_strand_id
1 'polypeptide(L)' 'MEKRKHPRRTCSIKAFFYDPPSSEIIESRDVSASGVYFNGDPKVNEGAIVHLRMEITVKGNGEEKTFPVD' A
#
# COMPACT_ATOMS: atom_id res chain seq x y z
N MET A 1 24.09 -8.87 2.63
CA MET A 1 22.72 -8.73 2.09
C MET A 1 21.76 -9.27 3.13
N GLU A 2 21.07 -8.40 3.87
CA GLU A 2 20.11 -8.84 4.88
C GLU A 2 18.90 -9.46 4.17
N LYS A 3 18.54 -10.69 4.52
CA LYS A 3 17.38 -11.37 3.93
C LYS A 3 16.10 -10.80 4.55
N ARG A 4 15.06 -10.57 3.74
CA ARG A 4 13.75 -10.10 4.23
C ARG A 4 13.20 -11.07 5.28
N LYS A 5 12.79 -10.53 6.43
CA LYS A 5 12.23 -11.29 7.57
C LYS A 5 10.75 -11.60 7.41
N HIS A 6 9.99 -10.73 6.73
CA HIS A 6 8.55 -10.91 6.51
C HIS A 6 8.28 -11.31 5.05
N PRO A 7 7.52 -12.41 4.80
CA PRO A 7 7.12 -12.79 3.46
C PRO A 7 6.15 -11.77 2.88
N ARG A 8 6.18 -11.62 1.55
CA ARG A 8 5.29 -10.72 0.81
C ARG A 8 4.19 -11.49 0.10
N ARG A 9 3.01 -10.89 0.04
CA ARG A 9 1.83 -11.40 -0.68
C ARG A 9 1.47 -10.42 -1.78
N THR A 10 1.12 -10.95 -2.94
CA THR A 10 0.57 -10.14 -4.03
C THR A 10 -0.90 -9.85 -3.71
N CYS A 11 -1.21 -8.58 -3.46
CA CYS A 11 -2.58 -8.08 -3.36
C CYS A 11 -2.59 -6.62 -3.80
N SER A 12 -3.75 -6.14 -4.25
CA SER A 12 -3.96 -4.74 -4.56
C SER A 12 -4.47 -4.02 -3.31
N ILE A 13 -3.72 -3.04 -2.86
CA ILE A 13 -4.04 -2.12 -1.76
C ILE A 13 -4.04 -0.73 -2.36
N LYS A 14 -5.10 0.03 -2.11
CA LYS A 14 -5.18 1.44 -2.45
C LYS A 14 -4.59 2.25 -1.31
N ALA A 15 -3.67 3.15 -1.62
CA ALA A 15 -3.15 4.11 -0.65
C ALA A 15 -3.57 5.53 -1.02
N PHE A 16 -3.91 6.29 0.01
CA PHE A 16 -4.32 7.68 -0.05
C PHE A 16 -3.34 8.51 0.78
N PHE A 17 -2.65 9.46 0.16
CA PHE A 17 -1.70 10.32 0.86
C PHE A 17 -2.43 11.40 1.66
N TYR A 18 -2.06 11.53 2.93
CA TYR A 18 -2.50 12.64 3.77
C TYR A 18 -1.55 13.82 3.73
N ASP A 19 -0.25 13.56 3.64
CA ASP A 19 0.77 14.61 3.67
C ASP A 19 1.99 14.22 2.79
N PRO A 20 2.23 14.95 1.67
CA PRO A 20 1.34 15.97 1.12
C PRO A 20 0.01 15.33 0.65
N PRO A 21 -1.14 15.99 0.83
CA PRO A 21 -2.42 15.43 0.39
C PRO A 21 -2.41 15.27 -1.13
N SER A 22 -2.58 14.02 -1.58
CA SER A 22 -2.66 13.69 -3.00
C SER A 22 -4.00 13.04 -3.29
N SER A 23 -4.66 13.48 -4.36
CA SER A 23 -5.84 12.80 -4.91
C SER A 23 -5.47 11.54 -5.71
N GLU A 24 -4.17 11.27 -5.86
CA GLU A 24 -3.66 10.13 -6.60
C GLU A 24 -3.78 8.87 -5.75
N ILE A 25 -4.58 7.92 -6.23
CA ILE A 25 -4.71 6.60 -5.62
C ILE A 25 -3.62 5.72 -6.22
N ILE A 26 -2.69 5.28 -5.38
CA ILE A 26 -1.64 4.34 -5.79
C ILE A 26 -2.04 2.91 -5.43
N GLU A 27 -1.82 1.99 -6.37
CA GLU A 27 -2.07 0.56 -6.15
C GLU A 27 -0.77 -0.16 -5.77
N SER A 28 -0.84 -0.99 -4.73
CA SER A 28 0.28 -1.82 -4.33
C SER A 28 0.49 -3.00 -5.27
N ARG A 29 1.76 -3.38 -5.44
CA ARG A 29 2.12 -4.65 -6.09
C ARG A 29 2.17 -5.80 -5.09
N ASP A 30 2.71 -5.52 -3.90
CA ASP A 30 2.86 -6.50 -2.83
C ASP A 30 2.78 -5.86 -1.44
N VAL A 31 2.40 -6.67 -0.44
CA VAL A 31 2.32 -6.30 0.97
C VAL A 31 3.03 -7.31 1.85
N SER A 32 3.57 -6.84 2.97
CA SER A 32 4.03 -7.64 4.10
C SER A 32 3.54 -7.02 5.40
N ALA A 33 3.62 -7.77 6.50
CA ALA A 33 3.29 -7.27 7.84
C ALA A 33 4.12 -6.03 8.25
N SER A 34 5.29 -5.83 7.64
CA SER A 34 6.20 -4.72 7.96
C SER A 34 6.23 -3.62 6.88
N GLY A 35 5.32 -3.65 5.90
CA GLY A 35 5.25 -2.60 4.88
C GLY A 35 4.73 -3.07 3.52
N VAL A 36 4.43 -2.08 2.69
CA VAL A 36 3.82 -2.23 1.36
C VAL A 36 4.79 -1.76 0.28
N TYR A 37 4.72 -2.34 -0.91
CA TYR A 37 5.39 -1.82 -2.09
C TYR A 37 4.37 -1.25 -3.07
N PHE A 38 4.54 0.04 -3.37
CA PHE A 38 3.78 0.76 -4.38
C PHE A 38 4.66 0.98 -5.61
N ASN A 39 4.03 1.04 -6.79
CA ASN A 39 4.69 1.64 -7.94
C ASN A 39 4.82 3.14 -7.63
N GLY A 40 6.06 3.61 -7.45
CA GLY A 40 6.35 4.88 -6.80
C GLY A 40 5.63 6.08 -7.42
N ASP A 41 5.16 6.98 -6.56
CA ASP A 41 4.72 8.31 -6.97
C ASP A 41 5.96 9.17 -7.22
N PRO A 42 6.14 9.76 -8.42
CA PRO A 42 7.30 10.59 -8.75
C PRO A 42 7.46 11.82 -7.87
N LYS A 43 6.46 12.19 -7.07
CA LYS A 43 6.48 13.35 -6.15
C LYS A 43 7.02 13.00 -4.76
N VAL A 44 7.21 11.72 -4.43
CA VAL A 44 7.71 11.29 -3.12
C VAL A 44 9.22 11.06 -3.20
N ASN A 45 9.97 11.93 -2.52
CA ASN A 45 11.43 11.81 -2.44
C ASN A 45 11.85 10.63 -1.55
N GLU A 46 12.98 10.02 -1.87
CA GLU A 46 13.58 8.99 -1.02
C GLU A 46 13.87 9.54 0.38
N GLY A 47 13.50 8.77 1.42
CA GLY A 47 13.65 9.16 2.83
C GLY A 47 12.55 10.07 3.37
N ALA A 48 11.59 10.50 2.54
CA ALA A 48 10.43 11.25 3.02
C ALA A 48 9.56 10.38 3.94
N ILE A 49 9.09 10.97 5.03
CA ILE A 49 8.07 10.35 5.88
C ILE A 49 6.72 10.65 5.22
N VAL A 50 5.96 9.60 4.91
CA VAL A 50 4.64 9.70 4.31
C VAL A 50 3.59 9.12 5.25
N HIS A 51 2.48 9.84 5.39
CA HIS A 51 1.29 9.35 6.07
C HIS A 51 0.27 8.90 5.04
N LEU A 52 -0.12 7.63 5.12
CA LEU A 52 -1.00 6.98 4.16
C LEU A 52 -2.19 6.37 4.91
N ARG A 53 -3.40 6.54 4.36
CA ARG A 53 -4.50 5.61 4.63
C ARG A 53 -4.44 4.50 3.60
N MET A 54 -4.51 3.26 4.06
CA MET A 54 -4.51 2.09 3.19
C MET A 54 -5.89 1.42 3.22
N GLU A 55 -6.33 0.96 2.06
CA GLU A 55 -7.56 0.19 1.89
C GLU A 55 -7.25 -1.11 1.15
N ILE A 56 -7.55 -2.24 1.77
CA ILE A 56 -7.38 -3.56 1.16
C ILE A 56 -8.70 -3.97 0.54
N THR A 57 -8.68 -4.25 -0.76
CA THR A 57 -9.82 -4.86 -1.44
C THR A 57 -9.58 -6.35 -1.59
N VAL A 58 -10.47 -7.16 -0.98
CA VAL A 58 -10.45 -8.62 -1.11
C VAL A 58 -11.61 -9.04 -2.00
N LYS A 59 -11.30 -9.80 -3.06
CA LYS A 59 -12.30 -10.42 -3.95
C LYS A 59 -12.41 -11.90 -3.60
N GLY A 60 -13.58 -12.34 -3.16
CA GLY A 60 -13.82 -13.73 -2.76
C GLY A 60 -15.32 -14.07 -2.78
N ASN A 61 -15.66 -15.30 -3.18
CA ASN A 61 -17.04 -15.81 -3.23
C ASN A 61 -18.02 -14.93 -4.04
N GLY A 62 -17.54 -14.23 -5.08
CA GLY A 62 -18.36 -13.32 -5.89
C GLY A 62 -18.64 -11.97 -5.25
N GLU A 63 -18.09 -11.70 -4.06
CA GLU A 63 -18.19 -10.42 -3.36
C GLU A 63 -16.84 -9.68 -3.40
N GLU A 64 -16.93 -8.35 -3.46
CA GLU A 64 -15.79 -7.44 -3.30
C GLU A 64 -15.99 -6.66 -2.01
N LYS A 65 -15.05 -6.79 -1.07
CA LYS A 65 -15.07 -6.09 0.22
C LYS A 65 -13.81 -5.26 0.39
N THR A 66 -13.98 -4.02 0.82
CA THR A 66 -12.89 -3.09 1.10
C THR A 66 -12.81 -2.86 2.61
N PHE A 67 -11.60 -3.03 3.16
CA PHE A 67 -11.32 -2.87 4.57
C PHE A 67 -10.28 -1.76 4.76
N PRO A 68 -10.51 -0.77 5.65
CA PRO A 68 -9.45 0.13 6.07
C PRO A 68 -8.37 -0.68 6.79
N VAL A 69 -7.11 -0.28 6.59
CA VAL A 69 -5.98 -0.77 7.37
C VAL A 69 -5.58 0.35 8.31
N ASP A 70 -5.84 0.13 9.60
CA ASP A 70 -5.48 1.04 10.68
C ASP A 70 -4.01 0.85 11.10
#